data_AF-A0A7S4ILW7-F1
#
_entry.id   AF-A0A7S4ILW7-F1
#
_cell.length_a   1.000
_cell.length_b   1.000
_cell.length_c   1.000
_cell.angle_alpha   90.00
_cell.angle_beta   90.00
_cell.angle_gamma   90.00
#
_symmetry.space_group_name_H-M   'P 1'
#
loop_
_entity.id
_entity.type
_entity.pdbx_description
1 polymer ?
#
loop_
_entity_poly.entity_id
_entity_poly.type
_entity_poly.pdbx_seq_one_letter_code
_entity_poly.pdbx_strand_id
1 'polypeptide(L)'
;TGGGVVGPGGVRLEIRVDHALSADHNRTVEIARRFDFRHGTKEVIELNSTAGLQYAWFEAWTPSSDRERAVILEDDMELSPLWFAWMRRAWDEYGGRSDLGGMSLCRQRLRASDGAHRMFQSDAPFLYRIPGSFGFSPHARHWRRFVEWVRGLDDLRSVNLDVEGTVTTEWHRSQPDSWEQFWIWWCFRKNRKRKLYTLYVHSRTGALIGHWAEPGVHASEPARINDNPLNMTEAVLERFPKELEHYGWDFELEDTTR
;
A
#
# COMPACT_ATOMS: atom_id res chain seq x y z
N THR A 1 -21.71 -22.33 6.59
CA THR A 1 -22.63 -21.23 6.27
C THR A 1 -22.80 -20.36 7.50
N GLY A 2 -22.05 -19.26 7.56
CA GLY A 2 -22.10 -18.30 8.67
C GLY A 2 -21.97 -16.90 8.09
N GLY A 3 -23.00 -16.46 7.37
CA GLY A 3 -23.11 -15.07 6.95
C GLY A 3 -23.38 -14.22 8.18
N GLY A 4 -22.30 -13.79 8.86
CA GLY A 4 -22.37 -12.82 9.93
C GLY A 4 -22.86 -11.49 9.35
N VAL A 5 -24.07 -11.10 9.74
CA VAL A 5 -24.61 -9.76 9.47
C VAL A 5 -23.67 -8.76 10.12
N VAL A 6 -23.08 -7.87 9.32
CA VAL A 6 -22.20 -6.81 9.80
C VAL A 6 -23.06 -5.85 10.64
N GLY A 7 -22.90 -5.89 11.96
CA GLY A 7 -23.41 -4.84 12.84
C GLY A 7 -22.74 -3.50 12.49
N PRO A 8 -23.41 -2.36 12.72
CA PRO A 8 -22.84 -1.04 12.44
C PRO A 8 -21.54 -0.87 13.23
N GLY A 9 -20.39 -0.87 12.54
CA GLY A 9 -19.06 -0.65 13.11
C GLY A 9 -18.02 -1.76 12.92
N GLY A 10 -18.38 -2.92 12.32
CA GLY A 10 -17.42 -3.98 12.03
C GLY A 10 -16.56 -3.74 10.78
N VAL A 11 -15.32 -4.25 10.76
CA VAL A 11 -14.42 -4.26 9.59
C VAL A 11 -14.51 -5.63 8.89
N ARG A 12 -14.34 -5.67 7.57
CA ARG A 12 -14.18 -6.94 6.83
C ARG A 12 -12.71 -7.25 6.65
N LEU A 13 -12.29 -8.44 7.08
CA LEU A 13 -10.96 -9.01 6.83
C LEU A 13 -11.06 -10.06 5.70
N GLU A 14 -10.42 -9.80 4.58
CA GLU A 14 -10.15 -10.82 3.56
C GLU A 14 -8.71 -11.32 3.72
N ILE A 15 -8.53 -12.62 3.92
CA ILE A 15 -7.21 -13.27 3.90
C ILE A 15 -7.12 -14.03 2.58
N ARG A 16 -6.24 -13.57 1.69
CA ARG A 16 -5.99 -14.22 0.40
C ARG A 16 -4.69 -15.01 0.49
N VAL A 17 -4.74 -16.28 0.14
CA VAL A 17 -3.57 -17.18 0.16
C VAL A 17 -3.26 -17.57 -1.27
N ASP A 18 -2.11 -17.13 -1.80
CA ASP A 18 -1.62 -17.58 -3.10
C ASP A 18 -1.23 -19.05 -3.02
N HIS A 19 -1.55 -19.81 -4.06
CA HIS A 19 -1.35 -21.25 -4.03
C HIS A 19 0.14 -21.60 -4.10
N ALA A 20 0.59 -22.53 -3.27
CA ALA A 20 1.89 -23.17 -3.40
C ALA A 20 1.79 -24.69 -3.21
N LEU A 21 2.58 -25.44 -3.97
CA LEU A 21 2.73 -26.89 -3.80
C LEU A 21 3.70 -27.20 -2.66
N SER A 22 3.34 -26.85 -1.42
CA SER A 22 4.17 -27.08 -0.23
C SER A 22 3.34 -27.55 0.97
N ALA A 23 4.00 -28.19 1.94
CA ALA A 23 3.37 -28.52 3.22
C ALA A 23 2.98 -27.25 4.00
N ASP A 24 3.76 -26.18 3.85
CA ASP A 24 3.51 -24.91 4.49
C ASP A 24 2.23 -24.24 3.98
N HIS A 25 1.88 -24.40 2.69
CA HIS A 25 0.63 -23.89 2.12
C HIS A 25 -0.60 -24.35 2.90
N ASN A 26 -0.73 -25.65 3.11
CA ASN A 26 -1.87 -26.23 3.85
C ASN A 26 -1.94 -25.69 5.28
N ARG A 27 -0.77 -25.51 5.92
CA ARG A 27 -0.68 -24.96 7.28
C ARG A 27 -1.06 -23.48 7.32
N THR A 28 -0.64 -22.68 6.34
CA THR A 28 -1.03 -21.27 6.20
C THR A 28 -2.53 -21.13 6.04
N VAL A 29 -3.16 -21.93 5.18
CA VAL A 29 -4.62 -21.95 5.00
C VAL A 29 -5.34 -22.35 6.28
N GLU A 30 -4.83 -23.34 7.01
CA GLU A 30 -5.39 -23.77 8.30
C GLU A 30 -5.32 -22.64 9.35
N ILE A 31 -4.17 -21.96 9.46
CA ILE A 31 -3.98 -20.81 10.35
C ILE A 31 -4.97 -19.69 9.99
N ALA A 32 -5.07 -19.31 8.71
CA ALA A 32 -5.99 -18.28 8.24
C ALA A 32 -7.46 -18.64 8.57
N ARG A 33 -7.87 -19.90 8.33
CA ARG A 33 -9.21 -20.38 8.63
C ARG A 33 -9.52 -20.40 10.13
N ARG A 34 -8.53 -20.70 10.99
CA ARG A 34 -8.68 -20.74 12.46
C ARG A 34 -8.57 -19.38 13.14
N PHE A 35 -8.00 -18.37 12.50
CA PHE A 35 -7.84 -17.04 13.09
C PHE A 35 -9.18 -16.44 13.56
N ASP A 36 -9.30 -16.16 14.86
CA ASP A 36 -10.51 -15.63 15.47
C ASP A 36 -10.56 -14.10 15.35
N PHE A 37 -11.14 -13.60 14.25
CA PHE A 37 -11.27 -12.16 14.01
C PHE A 37 -12.51 -11.59 14.69
N ARG A 38 -12.31 -10.94 15.84
CA ARG A 38 -13.39 -10.41 16.70
C ARG A 38 -13.87 -9.00 16.32
N HIS A 39 -13.32 -8.39 15.27
CA HIS A 39 -13.58 -7.00 14.91
C HIS A 39 -14.49 -6.82 13.68
N GLY A 40 -15.16 -7.90 13.24
CA GLY A 40 -16.16 -7.86 12.18
C GLY A 40 -16.24 -9.20 11.44
N THR A 41 -16.24 -9.19 10.10
CA THR A 41 -16.33 -10.40 9.29
C THR A 41 -14.97 -10.84 8.79
N LYS A 42 -14.79 -12.16 8.63
CA LYS A 42 -13.59 -12.76 8.06
C LYS A 42 -13.95 -13.66 6.91
N GLU A 43 -13.21 -13.54 5.82
CA GLU A 43 -13.24 -14.44 4.67
C GLU A 43 -11.83 -14.92 4.36
N VAL A 44 -11.69 -16.20 4.02
CA VAL A 44 -10.43 -16.78 3.55
C VAL A 44 -10.62 -17.22 2.11
N ILE A 45 -9.80 -16.69 1.21
CA ILE A 45 -9.83 -16.95 -0.22
C ILE A 45 -8.52 -17.66 -0.56
N GLU A 46 -8.61 -18.94 -0.87
CA GLU A 46 -7.48 -19.75 -1.31
C GLU A 46 -7.49 -19.80 -2.83
N LEU A 47 -6.37 -19.44 -3.48
CA LEU A 47 -6.25 -19.54 -4.92
C LEU A 47 -6.05 -21.01 -5.34
N ASN A 48 -6.55 -21.38 -6.52
CA ASN A 48 -6.42 -22.74 -7.06
C ASN A 48 -5.08 -22.98 -7.77
N SER A 49 -4.33 -21.92 -8.05
CA SER A 49 -3.06 -21.94 -8.77
C SER A 49 -2.21 -20.74 -8.37
N THR A 50 -0.89 -20.87 -8.47
CA THR A 50 0.05 -19.78 -8.13
C THR A 50 -0.16 -18.60 -9.09
N ALA A 51 -0.50 -17.45 -8.55
CA ALA A 51 -0.69 -16.22 -9.30
C ALA A 51 0.56 -15.33 -9.29
N GLY A 52 1.34 -15.36 -8.20
CA GLY A 52 2.53 -14.54 -8.03
C GLY A 52 2.24 -13.14 -7.45
N LEU A 53 3.31 -12.45 -7.02
CA LEU A 53 3.23 -11.25 -6.19
C LEU A 53 2.44 -10.09 -6.81
N GLN A 54 2.61 -9.83 -8.11
CA GLN A 54 1.88 -8.76 -8.79
C GLN A 54 0.37 -8.97 -8.72
N TYR A 55 -0.09 -10.19 -9.02
CA TYR A 55 -1.50 -10.52 -8.96
C TYR A 55 -2.02 -10.57 -7.52
N ALA A 56 -1.21 -11.00 -6.55
CA ALA A 56 -1.56 -10.91 -5.14
C ALA A 56 -1.94 -9.47 -4.75
N TRP A 57 -1.20 -8.47 -5.23
CA TRP A 57 -1.51 -7.06 -5.03
C TRP A 57 -2.69 -6.55 -5.85
N PHE A 58 -2.74 -6.84 -7.15
CA PHE A 58 -3.82 -6.35 -8.03
C PHE A 58 -5.20 -6.91 -7.64
N GLU A 59 -5.23 -8.17 -7.19
CA GLU A 59 -6.45 -8.87 -6.79
C GLU A 59 -6.75 -8.75 -5.29
N ALA A 60 -5.88 -8.11 -4.50
CA ALA A 60 -6.07 -7.95 -3.05
C ALA A 60 -7.40 -7.27 -2.71
N TRP A 61 -7.79 -6.28 -3.52
CA TRP A 61 -9.03 -5.54 -3.29
C TRP A 61 -9.57 -4.91 -4.58
N THR A 62 -10.87 -5.07 -4.83
CA THR A 62 -11.62 -4.34 -5.86
C THR A 62 -12.82 -3.66 -5.19
N PRO A 63 -12.83 -2.33 -5.02
CA PRO A 63 -13.94 -1.65 -4.36
C PRO A 63 -15.19 -1.69 -5.23
N SER A 64 -16.36 -1.89 -4.61
CA SER A 64 -17.64 -1.75 -5.30
C SER A 64 -18.09 -0.28 -5.41
N SER A 65 -17.58 0.59 -4.54
CA SER A 65 -17.89 2.01 -4.47
C SER A 65 -16.69 2.89 -4.15
N ASP A 66 -16.69 4.14 -4.63
CA ASP A 66 -15.65 5.15 -4.34
C ASP A 66 -15.63 5.57 -2.85
N ARG A 67 -16.66 5.19 -2.09
CA ARG A 67 -16.77 5.45 -0.63
C ARG A 67 -16.14 4.36 0.22
N GLU A 68 -15.80 3.22 -0.35
CA GLU A 68 -15.11 2.17 0.40
C GLU A 68 -13.66 2.57 0.71
N ARG A 69 -13.13 1.99 1.79
CA ARG A 69 -11.75 2.14 2.24
C ARG A 69 -11.21 0.75 2.58
N ALA A 70 -9.97 0.50 2.20
CA ALA A 70 -9.26 -0.72 2.53
C ALA A 70 -7.78 -0.40 2.75
N VAL A 71 -7.08 -1.25 3.50
CA VAL A 71 -5.63 -1.29 3.55
C VAL A 71 -5.19 -2.68 3.10
N ILE A 72 -4.18 -2.75 2.24
CA ILE A 72 -3.57 -3.98 1.79
C ILE A 72 -2.36 -4.25 2.67
N LEU A 73 -2.31 -5.44 3.25
CA LEU A 73 -1.30 -5.90 4.19
C LEU A 73 -0.76 -7.26 3.75
N GLU A 74 0.54 -7.46 3.95
CA GLU A 74 1.20 -8.75 3.80
C GLU A 74 1.27 -9.46 5.16
N ASP A 75 1.67 -10.73 5.19
CA ASP A 75 1.63 -11.60 6.36
C ASP A 75 2.81 -11.40 7.33
N ASP A 76 3.89 -10.77 6.89
CA ASP A 76 5.10 -10.49 7.67
C ASP A 76 5.16 -9.04 8.19
N MET A 77 3.99 -8.49 8.53
CA MET A 77 3.82 -7.12 8.98
C MET A 77 3.37 -7.04 10.43
N GLU A 78 3.86 -6.04 11.16
CA GLU A 78 3.42 -5.72 12.52
C GLU A 78 2.81 -4.31 12.57
N LEU A 79 1.54 -4.23 12.96
CA LEU A 79 0.79 -2.99 12.98
C LEU A 79 0.85 -2.29 14.34
N SER A 80 1.13 -1.00 14.36
CA SER A 80 1.01 -0.15 15.55
C SER A 80 -0.44 -0.10 16.03
N PRO A 81 -0.78 -0.23 17.32
CA PRO A 81 -2.15 -0.04 17.81
C PRO A 81 -2.84 1.28 17.40
N LEU A 82 -2.07 2.27 16.92
CA LEU A 82 -2.54 3.58 16.48
C LEU A 82 -2.91 3.63 14.99
N TRP A 83 -2.50 2.63 14.19
CA TRP A 83 -2.60 2.63 12.72
C TRP A 83 -4.02 2.92 12.24
N PHE A 84 -5.01 2.25 12.83
CA PHE A 84 -6.39 2.29 12.37
C PHE A 84 -7.03 3.64 12.67
N ALA A 85 -6.80 4.16 13.88
CA ALA A 85 -7.33 5.46 14.30
C ALA A 85 -6.74 6.59 13.45
N TRP A 86 -5.43 6.55 13.19
CA TRP A 86 -4.76 7.52 12.33
C TRP A 86 -5.29 7.46 10.89
N MET A 87 -5.29 6.27 10.27
CA MET A 87 -5.71 6.11 8.88
C MET A 87 -7.17 6.50 8.67
N ARG A 88 -8.07 6.13 9.60
CA ARG A 88 -9.48 6.53 9.53
C ARG A 88 -9.61 8.05 9.52
N ARG A 89 -8.94 8.74 10.46
CA ARG A 89 -8.96 10.20 10.54
C ARG A 89 -8.35 10.83 9.29
N ALA A 90 -7.24 10.29 8.78
CA ALA A 90 -6.65 10.76 7.53
C ALA A 90 -7.64 10.68 6.36
N TRP A 91 -8.35 9.56 6.22
CA TRP A 91 -9.37 9.41 5.17
C TRP A 91 -10.55 10.36 5.32
N ASP A 92 -10.98 10.65 6.55
CA ASP A 92 -12.03 11.63 6.82
C ASP A 92 -11.60 13.05 6.40
N GLU A 93 -10.36 13.43 6.72
CA GLU A 93 -9.81 14.77 6.43
C GLU A 93 -9.43 14.95 4.95
N TYR A 94 -8.80 13.94 4.33
CA TYR A 94 -8.16 14.07 3.02
C TYR A 94 -8.80 13.25 1.91
N GLY A 95 -9.77 12.37 2.21
CA GLY A 95 -10.37 11.47 1.22
C GLY A 95 -11.11 12.19 0.08
N GLY A 96 -11.47 13.47 0.26
CA GLY A 96 -12.06 14.30 -0.78
C GLY A 96 -11.06 14.85 -1.81
N ARG A 97 -9.75 14.76 -1.55
CA ARG A 97 -8.71 15.37 -2.37
C ARG A 97 -8.65 14.80 -3.79
N SER A 98 -8.49 15.66 -4.79
CA SER A 98 -8.50 15.26 -6.21
C SER A 98 -7.15 14.72 -6.72
N ASP A 99 -6.10 14.91 -5.94
CA ASP A 99 -4.71 14.54 -6.18
C ASP A 99 -4.23 13.38 -5.28
N LEU A 100 -5.11 12.85 -4.42
CA LEU A 100 -4.80 11.72 -3.55
C LEU A 100 -5.02 10.38 -4.28
N GLY A 101 -3.95 9.62 -4.48
CA GLY A 101 -3.93 8.26 -5.01
C GLY A 101 -4.15 7.19 -3.93
N GLY A 102 -3.69 7.44 -2.72
CA GLY A 102 -3.80 6.54 -1.58
C GLY A 102 -3.04 7.07 -0.37
N MET A 103 -2.97 6.28 0.69
CA MET A 103 -2.23 6.56 1.92
C MET A 103 -1.32 5.38 2.23
N SER A 104 -0.17 5.63 2.84
CA SER A 104 0.72 4.55 3.27
C SER A 104 0.97 4.62 4.76
N LEU A 105 0.98 3.46 5.41
CA LEU A 105 1.39 3.32 6.81
C LEU A 105 2.91 3.21 6.95
N CYS A 106 3.60 2.73 5.91
CA CYS A 106 5.04 2.55 5.95
C CYS A 106 5.78 3.88 5.85
N ARG A 107 7.05 3.89 6.31
CA ARG A 107 7.94 5.03 6.16
C ARG A 107 8.68 4.92 4.83
N GLN A 108 8.33 5.79 3.89
CA GLN A 108 8.99 5.80 2.59
C GLN A 108 10.39 6.42 2.70
N ARG A 109 11.38 5.67 2.23
CA ARG A 109 12.79 6.05 2.27
C ARG A 109 13.40 6.16 0.88
N LEU A 110 12.79 5.56 -0.12
CA LEU A 110 13.30 5.60 -1.48
C LEU A 110 13.11 6.99 -2.07
N ARG A 111 14.22 7.64 -2.43
CA ARG A 111 14.22 8.79 -3.33
C ARG A 111 14.27 8.28 -4.76
N ALA A 112 13.13 8.31 -5.43
CA ALA A 112 12.99 7.73 -6.77
C ALA A 112 13.84 8.39 -7.85
N SER A 113 14.32 9.62 -7.67
CA SER A 113 15.15 10.28 -8.69
C SER A 113 16.54 9.66 -8.88
N ASP A 114 17.11 9.05 -7.84
CA ASP A 114 18.48 8.51 -7.88
C ASP A 114 18.68 7.21 -7.08
N GLY A 115 17.63 6.67 -6.47
CA GLY A 115 17.67 5.42 -5.72
C GLY A 115 18.26 5.54 -4.31
N ALA A 116 18.57 6.76 -3.84
CA ALA A 116 19.07 6.94 -2.50
C ALA A 116 18.01 6.56 -1.45
N HIS A 117 18.42 5.81 -0.42
CA HIS A 117 17.58 5.51 0.73
C HIS A 117 17.80 6.57 1.83
N ARG A 118 16.84 7.48 2.00
CA ARG A 118 16.90 8.59 2.96
C ARG A 118 15.61 8.67 3.77
N MET A 119 15.77 8.75 5.10
CA MET A 119 14.63 9.00 5.96
C MET A 119 14.19 10.46 5.83
N PHE A 120 13.14 10.70 5.05
CA PHE A 120 12.55 12.03 4.91
C PHE A 120 11.90 12.47 6.24
N GLN A 121 12.16 13.70 6.68
CA GLN A 121 11.64 14.23 7.93
C GLN A 121 10.66 15.36 7.64
N SER A 122 9.44 15.24 8.16
CA SER A 122 8.44 16.31 8.17
C SER A 122 7.72 16.31 9.51
N ASP A 123 7.31 17.50 9.96
CA ASP A 123 6.56 17.69 11.21
C ASP A 123 5.03 17.67 10.99
N ALA A 124 4.60 17.25 9.79
CA ALA A 124 3.21 17.04 9.41
C ALA A 124 3.07 15.88 8.40
N PRO A 125 1.86 15.34 8.20
CA PRO A 125 1.57 14.52 7.04
C PRO A 125 1.88 15.26 5.73
N PHE A 126 2.33 14.53 4.72
CA PHE A 126 2.75 15.09 3.43
C PHE A 126 2.41 14.15 2.27
N LEU A 127 2.49 14.66 1.05
CA LEU A 127 2.19 13.94 -0.19
C LEU A 127 3.48 13.64 -0.95
N TYR A 128 3.69 12.37 -1.30
CA TYR A 128 4.86 11.92 -2.07
C TYR A 128 4.43 11.11 -3.30
N ARG A 129 5.21 11.14 -4.37
CA ARG A 129 4.82 10.54 -5.65
C ARG A 129 4.84 9.01 -5.68
N ILE A 130 5.64 8.37 -4.84
CA ILE A 130 5.80 6.90 -4.83
C ILE A 130 4.79 6.29 -3.83
N PRO A 131 4.13 5.16 -4.15
CA PRO A 131 3.34 4.40 -3.18
C PRO A 131 4.20 3.76 -2.09
N GLY A 132 3.58 3.38 -0.97
CA GLY A 132 4.24 2.50 -0.04
C GLY A 132 4.28 1.09 -0.61
N SER A 133 5.43 0.42 -0.53
CA SER A 133 5.56 -0.99 -0.97
C SER A 133 4.73 -1.96 -0.12
N PHE A 134 4.33 -1.55 1.08
CA PHE A 134 3.47 -2.31 1.99
C PHE A 134 2.64 -1.35 2.85
N GLY A 135 1.56 -1.85 3.45
CA GLY A 135 0.66 -1.04 4.28
C GLY A 135 -0.03 0.07 3.49
N PHE A 136 -0.30 -0.18 2.21
CA PHE A 136 -0.88 0.80 1.30
C PHE A 136 -2.41 0.74 1.34
N SER A 137 -3.03 1.89 1.52
CA SER A 137 -4.47 2.11 1.47
C SER A 137 -4.80 2.88 0.20
N PRO A 138 -5.17 2.20 -0.91
CA PRO A 138 -5.42 2.87 -2.16
C PRO A 138 -6.76 3.61 -2.17
N HIS A 139 -6.83 4.76 -2.87
CA HIS A 139 -8.09 5.47 -3.05
C HIS A 139 -8.99 4.70 -4.02
N ALA A 140 -10.17 4.27 -3.53
CA ALA A 140 -11.12 3.43 -4.28
C ALA A 140 -11.39 3.89 -5.72
N ARG A 141 -11.66 5.20 -5.91
CA ARG A 141 -11.96 5.81 -7.22
C ARG A 141 -10.86 5.59 -8.27
N HIS A 142 -9.62 5.45 -7.83
CA HIS A 142 -8.46 5.28 -8.71
C HIS A 142 -8.03 3.84 -8.82
N TRP A 143 -8.05 3.13 -7.69
CA TRP A 143 -7.67 1.73 -7.62
C TRP A 143 -8.55 0.84 -8.49
N ARG A 144 -9.88 1.02 -8.44
CA ARG A 144 -10.81 0.24 -9.28
C ARG A 144 -10.44 0.29 -10.76
N ARG A 145 -10.26 1.51 -11.28
CA ARG A 145 -9.92 1.73 -12.70
C ARG A 145 -8.52 1.24 -13.05
N PHE A 146 -7.60 1.28 -12.10
CA PHE A 146 -6.26 0.73 -12.24
C PHE A 146 -6.30 -0.78 -12.37
N VAL A 147 -6.96 -1.47 -11.44
CA VAL A 147 -7.11 -2.93 -11.47
C VAL A 147 -7.88 -3.38 -12.73
N GLU A 148 -8.95 -2.67 -13.11
CA GLU A 148 -9.67 -2.92 -14.37
C GLU A 148 -8.75 -2.80 -15.60
N TRP A 149 -7.87 -1.81 -15.62
CA TRP A 149 -6.89 -1.67 -16.70
C TRP A 149 -5.87 -2.80 -16.70
N VAL A 150 -5.31 -3.15 -15.53
CA VAL A 150 -4.33 -4.24 -15.41
C VAL A 150 -4.93 -5.57 -15.87
N ARG A 151 -6.18 -5.87 -15.49
CA ARG A 151 -6.90 -7.09 -15.92
C ARG A 151 -7.13 -7.16 -17.43
N GLY A 152 -7.09 -6.03 -18.13
CA GLY A 152 -7.22 -5.96 -19.58
C GLY A 152 -5.90 -6.12 -20.34
N LEU A 153 -4.78 -6.33 -19.65
CA LEU A 153 -3.47 -6.54 -20.25
C LEU A 153 -3.25 -8.03 -20.52
N ASP A 154 -2.85 -8.38 -21.75
CA ASP A 154 -2.60 -9.77 -22.13
C ASP A 154 -1.29 -10.31 -21.52
N ASP A 155 -0.25 -9.48 -21.44
CA ASP A 155 1.04 -9.81 -20.84
C ASP A 155 1.61 -8.61 -20.09
N LEU A 156 1.66 -8.73 -18.76
CA LEU A 156 2.21 -7.72 -17.86
C LEU A 156 3.67 -7.35 -18.20
N ARG A 157 4.47 -8.30 -18.70
CA ARG A 157 5.90 -8.07 -19.00
C ARG A 157 6.13 -7.26 -20.27
N SER A 158 5.13 -7.19 -21.16
CA SER A 158 5.23 -6.51 -22.45
C SER A 158 4.91 -5.01 -22.39
N VAL A 159 4.40 -4.54 -21.26
CA VAL A 159 3.83 -3.20 -21.11
C VAL A 159 4.94 -2.19 -20.85
N ASN A 160 5.01 -1.13 -21.64
CA ASN A 160 5.94 -0.03 -21.34
C ASN A 160 5.41 0.80 -20.17
N LEU A 161 6.05 0.65 -19.02
CA LEU A 161 5.75 1.37 -17.78
C LEU A 161 6.80 2.44 -17.44
N ASP A 162 7.48 3.00 -18.43
CA ASP A 162 8.51 4.01 -18.20
C ASP A 162 7.93 5.29 -17.57
N VAL A 163 8.58 5.74 -16.50
CA VAL A 163 8.31 7.02 -15.84
C VAL A 163 9.61 7.81 -15.80
N GLU A 164 9.66 8.87 -16.60
CA GLU A 164 10.85 9.68 -16.77
C GLU A 164 11.40 10.22 -15.44
N GLY A 165 12.72 10.16 -15.28
CA GLY A 165 13.42 10.67 -14.10
C GLY A 165 13.30 9.80 -12.86
N THR A 166 13.02 8.49 -13.02
CA THR A 166 12.91 7.55 -11.88
C THR A 166 13.79 6.31 -12.04
N VAL A 167 14.49 5.91 -10.98
CA VAL A 167 15.25 4.64 -10.93
C VAL A 167 14.34 3.41 -10.97
N THR A 168 13.08 3.53 -10.56
CA THR A 168 12.14 2.40 -10.59
C THR A 168 11.83 1.94 -12.01
N THR A 169 11.93 2.85 -12.99
CA THR A 169 11.87 2.49 -14.42
C THR A 169 13.02 1.57 -14.81
N GLU A 170 14.23 1.87 -14.38
CA GLU A 170 15.41 1.05 -14.69
C GLU A 170 15.30 -0.32 -14.03
N TRP A 171 14.90 -0.37 -12.76
CA TRP A 171 14.67 -1.61 -12.02
C TRP A 171 13.60 -2.47 -12.68
N HIS A 172 12.47 -1.89 -13.08
CA HIS A 172 11.39 -2.62 -13.73
C HIS A 172 11.79 -3.17 -15.10
N ARG A 173 12.56 -2.41 -15.90
CA ARG A 173 13.10 -2.92 -17.18
C ARG A 173 14.02 -4.12 -16.98
N SER A 174 14.78 -4.15 -15.89
CA SER A 174 15.63 -5.29 -15.53
C SER A 174 14.82 -6.47 -14.98
N GLN A 175 13.80 -6.18 -14.16
CA GLN A 175 12.98 -7.18 -13.47
C GLN A 175 11.52 -6.69 -13.39
N PRO A 176 10.64 -7.11 -14.33
CA PRO A 176 9.29 -6.56 -14.45
C PRO A 176 8.27 -7.24 -13.51
N ASP A 177 8.58 -7.32 -12.22
CA ASP A 177 7.75 -8.03 -11.21
C ASP A 177 7.21 -7.12 -10.08
N SER A 178 7.54 -5.83 -10.07
CA SER A 178 6.97 -4.87 -9.11
C SER A 178 5.54 -4.46 -9.51
N TRP A 179 4.61 -4.52 -8.55
CA TRP A 179 3.26 -3.96 -8.71
C TRP A 179 3.28 -2.43 -8.60
N GLU A 180 4.22 -1.88 -7.81
CA GLU A 180 4.36 -0.45 -7.60
C GLU A 180 4.65 0.28 -8.89
N GLN A 181 5.48 -0.29 -9.79
CA GLN A 181 5.76 0.37 -11.06
C GLN A 181 4.51 0.55 -11.92
N PHE A 182 3.60 -0.43 -11.95
CA PHE A 182 2.30 -0.29 -12.63
C PHE A 182 1.51 0.88 -12.03
N TRP A 183 1.48 0.98 -10.70
CA TRP A 183 0.76 2.04 -10.00
C TRP A 183 1.41 3.43 -10.19
N ILE A 184 2.74 3.53 -10.12
CA ILE A 184 3.50 4.77 -10.36
C ILE A 184 3.22 5.24 -11.78
N TRP A 185 3.36 4.38 -12.78
CA TRP A 185 3.03 4.73 -14.17
C TRP A 185 1.57 5.18 -14.30
N TRP A 186 0.62 4.47 -13.71
CA TRP A 186 -0.80 4.84 -13.73
C TRP A 186 -1.08 6.22 -13.13
N CYS A 187 -0.41 6.56 -12.04
CA CYS A 187 -0.50 7.84 -11.36
C CYS A 187 0.09 8.98 -12.21
N PHE A 188 1.13 8.69 -13.00
CA PHE A 188 1.92 9.69 -13.71
C PHE A 188 1.82 9.67 -15.25
N ARG A 189 1.02 8.80 -15.83
CA ARG A 189 0.82 8.70 -17.30
C ARG A 189 0.47 10.04 -17.95
N LYS A 190 0.96 10.24 -19.19
CA LYS A 190 0.95 11.53 -19.90
C LYS A 190 -0.45 12.13 -20.08
N ASN A 191 -1.45 11.30 -20.37
CA ASN A 191 -2.83 11.73 -20.65
C ASN A 191 -3.67 12.03 -19.39
N ARG A 192 -3.09 11.92 -18.19
CA ARG A 192 -3.81 12.17 -16.94
C ARG A 192 -3.81 13.66 -16.60
N LYS A 193 -5.02 14.22 -16.38
CA LYS A 193 -5.20 15.64 -16.03
C LYS A 193 -4.56 16.06 -14.71
N ARG A 194 -4.57 15.18 -13.71
CA ARG A 194 -3.96 15.41 -12.39
C ARG A 194 -3.13 14.21 -11.98
N LYS A 195 -1.90 14.47 -11.57
CA LYS A 195 -1.02 13.46 -10.99
C LYS A 195 -1.54 13.06 -9.61
N LEU A 196 -1.22 11.85 -9.20
CA LEU A 196 -1.64 11.32 -7.92
C LEU A 196 -0.45 11.15 -6.99
N TYR A 197 -0.67 11.46 -5.72
CA TYR A 197 0.30 11.33 -4.66
C TYR A 197 -0.22 10.36 -3.60
N THR A 198 0.71 9.81 -2.84
CA THR A 198 0.46 9.01 -1.66
C THR A 198 0.66 9.87 -0.43
N LEU A 199 -0.31 9.83 0.50
CA LEU A 199 -0.18 10.46 1.80
C LEU A 199 0.72 9.62 2.71
N TYR A 200 1.65 10.29 3.35
CA TYR A 200 2.52 9.72 4.38
C TYR A 200 2.45 10.52 5.66
N VAL A 201 2.80 9.85 6.76
CA VAL A 201 3.22 10.49 7.99
C VAL A 201 4.47 9.78 8.50
N HIS A 202 5.50 10.54 8.82
CA HIS A 202 6.74 9.99 9.33
C HIS A 202 6.88 10.33 10.80
N SER A 203 6.70 9.32 11.65
CA SER A 203 7.01 9.47 13.06
C SER A 203 8.52 9.58 13.29
N ARG A 204 8.90 10.33 14.32
CA ARG A 204 10.30 10.45 14.77
C ARG A 204 10.74 9.26 15.62
N THR A 205 9.80 8.59 16.28
CA THR A 205 10.08 7.56 17.30
C THR A 205 9.73 6.15 16.87
N GLY A 206 9.01 5.97 15.74
CA GLY A 206 8.65 4.66 15.21
C GLY A 206 7.89 4.75 13.89
N ALA A 207 7.02 3.78 13.63
CA ALA A 207 6.12 3.75 12.47
C ALA A 207 4.70 3.28 12.83
N LEU A 208 3.76 3.47 11.91
CA LEU A 208 2.42 2.88 12.04
C LEU A 208 2.39 1.41 11.61
N ILE A 209 3.41 0.94 10.91
CA ILE A 209 3.61 -0.47 10.51
C ILE A 209 5.11 -0.76 10.48
N GLY A 210 5.51 -1.92 10.98
CA GLY A 210 6.82 -2.52 10.78
C GLY A 210 6.71 -3.71 9.82
N HIS A 211 7.75 -3.95 9.05
CA HIS A 211 7.88 -5.05 8.11
C HIS A 211 9.05 -5.92 8.53
N TRP A 212 8.82 -7.22 8.70
CA TRP A 212 9.82 -8.18 9.13
C TRP A 212 10.79 -8.57 8.02
N ALA A 213 10.44 -8.32 6.74
CA ALA A 213 11.25 -8.65 5.58
C ALA A 213 11.68 -10.11 5.63
N GLU A 214 10.72 -11.00 5.87
CA GLU A 214 10.99 -12.43 5.95
C GLU A 214 11.57 -12.93 4.62
N PRO A 215 12.49 -13.92 4.63
CA PRO A 215 13.06 -14.46 3.41
C PRO A 215 12.00 -14.92 2.43
N GLY A 216 12.12 -14.49 1.18
CA GLY A 216 11.13 -14.71 0.13
C GLY A 216 11.64 -14.31 -1.24
N VAL A 217 10.76 -13.81 -2.10
CA VAL A 217 11.09 -13.49 -3.51
C VAL A 217 12.15 -12.39 -3.64
N HIS A 218 12.11 -11.39 -2.76
CA HIS A 218 12.98 -10.20 -2.82
C HIS A 218 13.93 -10.05 -1.63
N ALA A 219 13.81 -10.90 -0.60
CA ALA A 219 14.63 -10.86 0.59
C ALA A 219 15.29 -12.23 0.83
N SER A 220 16.59 -12.25 1.10
CA SER A 220 17.35 -13.46 1.42
C SER A 220 17.99 -13.44 2.81
N GLU A 221 18.00 -12.27 3.45
CA GLU A 221 18.60 -12.05 4.76
C GLU A 221 17.66 -12.52 5.88
N PRO A 222 18.18 -12.86 7.08
CA PRO A 222 17.35 -13.20 8.22
C PRO A 222 16.36 -12.10 8.57
N ALA A 223 15.12 -12.49 8.89
CA ALA A 223 14.03 -11.57 9.21
C ALA A 223 14.42 -10.58 10.30
N ARG A 224 14.18 -9.29 10.04
CA ARG A 224 14.42 -8.20 10.98
C ARG A 224 13.45 -7.07 10.69
N ILE A 225 12.74 -6.66 11.74
CA ILE A 225 11.82 -5.53 11.63
C ILE A 225 12.56 -4.24 11.21
N ASN A 226 12.04 -3.56 10.20
CA ASN A 226 12.63 -2.33 9.65
C ASN A 226 12.34 -1.08 10.49
N ASP A 227 11.18 -1.05 11.14
CA ASP A 227 10.66 0.04 11.96
C ASP A 227 9.88 -0.52 13.14
N ASN A 228 10.16 0.00 14.33
CA ASN A 228 9.40 -0.38 15.51
C ASN A 228 7.98 0.25 15.44
N PRO A 229 6.91 -0.54 15.56
CA PRO A 229 5.55 -0.02 15.66
C PRO A 229 5.40 0.90 16.87
N LEU A 230 4.64 1.98 16.70
CA LEU A 230 4.37 2.95 17.77
C LEU A 230 3.34 2.41 18.76
N ASN A 231 3.56 2.69 20.04
CA ASN A 231 2.64 2.30 21.12
C ASN A 231 1.95 3.52 21.74
N MET A 232 2.50 4.71 21.49
CA MET A 232 2.01 5.99 21.98
C MET A 232 1.98 6.99 20.84
N THR A 233 0.96 7.84 20.85
CA THR A 233 0.80 8.92 19.88
C THR A 233 1.87 10.00 20.06
N GLU A 234 2.07 10.78 19.00
CA GLU A 234 2.93 11.96 18.99
C GLU A 234 2.29 13.05 18.13
N ALA A 235 2.74 14.30 18.30
CA ALA A 235 2.09 15.47 17.70
C ALA A 235 1.88 15.36 16.17
N VAL A 236 2.81 14.73 15.44
CA VAL A 236 2.69 14.58 13.97
C VAL A 236 1.53 13.66 13.56
N LEU A 237 1.16 12.68 14.39
CA LEU A 237 0.02 11.77 14.15
C LEU A 237 -1.32 12.40 14.51
N GLU A 238 -1.31 13.50 15.26
CA GLU A 238 -2.52 14.21 15.69
C GLU A 238 -2.83 15.44 14.84
N ARG A 239 -1.84 15.88 14.05
CA ARG A 239 -1.93 17.02 13.14
C ARG A 239 -2.50 16.60 11.80
N PHE A 240 -3.56 17.29 11.40
CA PHE A 240 -4.17 17.15 10.08
C PHE A 240 -4.31 18.55 9.46
N PRO A 241 -3.21 19.13 8.93
CA PRO A 241 -3.25 20.46 8.33
C PRO A 241 -4.14 20.48 7.08
N LYS A 242 -4.80 21.61 6.82
CA LYS A 242 -5.65 21.77 5.62
C LYS A 242 -4.85 21.68 4.33
N GLU A 243 -3.66 22.29 4.33
CA GLU A 243 -2.72 22.24 3.23
C GLU A 243 -1.66 21.19 3.51
N LEU A 244 -1.36 20.39 2.48
CA LEU A 244 -0.34 19.35 2.51
C LEU A 244 0.76 19.71 1.53
N GLU A 245 2.01 19.58 1.97
CA GLU A 245 3.16 19.75 1.10
C GLU A 245 3.28 18.56 0.14
N HIS A 246 3.60 18.85 -1.12
CA HIS A 246 3.84 17.87 -2.17
C HIS A 246 5.33 17.75 -2.43
N TYR A 247 5.79 16.51 -2.56
CA TYR A 247 7.19 16.20 -2.80
C TYR A 247 7.36 15.39 -4.06
N GLY A 248 8.33 15.81 -4.89
CA GLY A 248 8.69 15.20 -6.16
C GLY A 248 9.52 13.93 -6.01
N TRP A 249 10.01 13.36 -7.11
CA TRP A 249 10.80 12.12 -7.08
C TRP A 249 12.07 12.22 -6.23
N ASP A 250 12.58 13.44 -6.07
CA ASP A 250 13.80 13.82 -5.35
C ASP A 250 13.57 14.19 -3.88
N PHE A 251 12.32 14.11 -3.38
CA PHE A 251 11.90 14.67 -2.09
C PHE A 251 12.01 16.20 -1.99
N GLU A 252 12.08 16.92 -3.10
CA GLU A 252 11.99 18.38 -3.10
C GLU A 252 10.54 18.84 -3.21
N LEU A 253 10.24 20.01 -2.65
CA LEU A 253 8.91 20.60 -2.67
C LEU A 253 8.46 20.90 -4.11
N GLU A 254 7.25 20.49 -4.46
CA GLU A 254 6.66 20.79 -5.76
C GLU A 254 5.70 21.96 -5.69
N ASP A 255 5.84 22.87 -6.66
CA ASP A 255 4.81 23.87 -6.91
C ASP A 255 3.63 23.21 -7.64
N THR A 256 2.58 22.88 -6.89
CA THR A 256 1.35 22.27 -7.40
C THR A 256 0.28 23.27 -7.83
N THR A 257 0.62 24.56 -7.89
CA THR A 257 -0.32 25.63 -8.32
C THR A 257 -0.53 25.71 -9.83
N ARG A 258 0.01 24.77 -10.62
CA ARG A 258 -0.07 24.73 -12.08
C ARG A 258 -1.01 23.66 -12.62
#